data_AF-A0A1F4ZTG2-F1
#
_entry.id   AF-A0A1F4ZTG2-F1
#
_cell.length_a   1.000
_cell.length_b   1.000
_cell.length_c   1.000
_cell.angle_alpha   90.00
_cell.angle_beta   90.00
_cell.angle_gamma   90.00
#
_symmetry.space_group_name_H-M   'P 1'
#
loop_
_entity.id
_entity.type
_entity.pdbx_description
1 polymer ?
#
loop_
_entity_poly.entity_id
_entity_poly.type
_entity_poly.pdbx_seq_one_letter_code
_entity_poly.pdbx_strand_id
1 'polypeptide(L)'
;MQGLKGMKPDKSRPFSGMLPGRKFATLIDSNSVHPNIKPLLDEPKRYSLILGMLCHVRAPIRINIVNNIPDSMISFTGVTAYMHNLDPHGHLIENLVTELEAAGVEYPCITTANTTKVEREISNIKDAIKFCSLQRNKGKIPILLQDRTVTRPEALGSFPILDITYRSDGSLNLIRHGHVPTLVLEKVLRIKIDQTTAKKAVYAQPEFEDFHMMEGSPEELRLKAIAYLGSVK
;
A
#
# COMPACT_ATOMS: atom_id res chain seq x y z
N MET A 1 -16.61 15.52 7.71
CA MET A 1 -15.50 16.13 6.94
C MET A 1 -15.59 15.66 5.48
N GLN A 2 -15.74 16.55 4.50
CA GLN A 2 -15.58 16.18 3.08
C GLN A 2 -14.09 16.00 2.80
N GLY A 3 -13.68 14.85 2.26
CA GLY A 3 -12.29 14.58 1.91
C GLY A 3 -11.75 15.56 0.84
N LEU A 4 -10.44 15.50 0.63
CA LEU A 4 -9.73 16.32 -0.37
C LEU A 4 -10.28 16.18 -1.79
N LYS A 5 -10.87 15.01 -2.10
CA LYS A 5 -11.49 14.68 -3.40
C LYS A 5 -12.96 15.09 -3.52
N GLY A 6 -13.44 16.00 -2.66
CA GLY A 6 -14.83 16.51 -2.69
C GLY A 6 -15.90 15.51 -2.21
N MET A 7 -15.49 14.35 -1.70
CA MET A 7 -16.40 13.32 -1.19
C MET A 7 -16.04 12.95 0.25
N LYS A 8 -17.05 12.64 1.07
CA LYS A 8 -16.80 11.94 2.33
C LYS A 8 -16.20 10.57 1.98
N PRO A 9 -15.14 10.12 2.67
CA PRO A 9 -14.77 8.71 2.64
C PRO A 9 -16.03 7.91 2.96
N ASP A 10 -16.46 7.04 2.06
CA ASP A 10 -17.54 6.10 2.34
C ASP A 10 -16.92 4.76 2.73
N LYS A 11 -17.65 3.94 3.47
CA LYS A 11 -17.17 2.62 3.93
C LYS A 11 -16.78 1.68 2.78
N SER A 12 -17.10 2.05 1.53
CA SER A 12 -16.70 1.33 0.33
C SER A 12 -15.28 1.66 -0.15
N ARG A 13 -14.66 2.73 0.37
CA ARG A 13 -13.32 3.23 -0.01
C ARG A 13 -12.54 3.73 1.21
N PRO A 14 -12.10 2.82 2.09
CA PRO A 14 -11.29 3.21 3.23
C PRO A 14 -9.96 3.83 2.79
N PHE A 15 -9.43 4.73 3.61
CA PHE A 15 -8.03 5.13 3.51
C PHE A 15 -7.13 3.93 3.82
N SER A 16 -5.97 3.90 3.16
CA SER A 16 -4.93 2.97 3.58
C SER A 16 -4.16 3.58 4.74
N GLY A 17 -3.74 2.75 5.69
CA GLY A 17 -2.69 3.10 6.63
C GLY A 17 -1.34 3.16 5.93
N MET A 18 -0.42 3.88 6.57
CA MET A 18 1.01 3.77 6.32
C MET A 18 1.71 3.39 7.63
N LEU A 19 1.44 2.18 8.08
CA LEU A 19 1.94 1.62 9.33
C LEU A 19 3.13 0.71 9.05
N PRO A 20 4.22 0.80 9.84
CA PRO A 20 5.30 -0.17 9.77
C PRO A 20 4.79 -1.56 10.18
N GLY A 21 5.41 -2.61 9.65
CA GLY A 21 5.03 -4.01 9.90
C GLY A 21 4.83 -4.34 11.38
N ARG A 22 5.74 -3.86 12.25
CA ARG A 22 5.66 -4.00 13.72
C ARG A 22 4.33 -3.57 14.32
N LYS A 23 3.67 -2.58 13.73
CA LYS A 23 2.39 -2.04 14.20
C LYS A 23 1.24 -2.71 13.48
N PHE A 24 1.31 -2.79 12.15
CA PHE A 24 0.26 -3.39 11.34
C PHE A 24 -0.04 -4.84 11.74
N ALA A 25 0.99 -5.67 11.97
CA ALA A 25 0.85 -7.07 12.34
C ALA A 25 0.04 -7.27 13.64
N THR A 26 0.15 -6.35 14.61
CA THR A 26 -0.60 -6.43 15.87
C THR A 26 -2.12 -6.29 15.68
N LEU A 27 -2.54 -5.70 14.56
CA LEU A 27 -3.94 -5.44 14.26
C LEU A 27 -4.62 -6.63 13.56
N ILE A 28 -3.83 -7.51 12.94
CA ILE A 28 -4.34 -8.54 12.03
C ILE A 28 -4.86 -9.75 12.80
N ASP A 29 -5.99 -10.28 12.33
CA ASP A 29 -6.45 -11.62 12.69
C ASP A 29 -5.63 -12.66 11.91
N SER A 30 -4.54 -13.12 12.52
CA SER A 30 -3.60 -14.05 11.87
C SER A 30 -4.18 -15.46 11.64
N ASN A 31 -5.35 -15.78 12.19
CA ASN A 31 -6.04 -17.03 11.89
C ASN A 31 -6.87 -16.96 10.60
N SER A 32 -7.16 -15.75 10.13
CA SER A 32 -7.93 -15.49 8.91
C SER A 32 -7.06 -15.22 7.68
N VAL A 33 -5.73 -15.26 7.82
CA VAL A 33 -4.78 -15.01 6.70
C VAL A 33 -4.21 -16.29 6.12
N HIS A 34 -3.66 -16.18 4.92
CA HIS A 34 -2.98 -17.27 4.24
C HIS A 34 -1.87 -17.90 5.12
N PRO A 35 -1.77 -19.23 5.24
CA PRO A 35 -0.81 -19.92 6.11
C PRO A 35 0.65 -19.50 5.90
N ASN A 36 1.08 -19.29 4.65
CA ASN A 36 2.44 -18.85 4.35
C ASN A 36 2.70 -17.35 4.66
N ILE A 37 1.66 -16.56 4.90
CA ILE A 37 1.79 -15.15 5.33
C ILE A 37 1.82 -15.05 6.85
N LYS A 38 1.16 -15.97 7.57
CA LYS A 38 1.11 -15.97 9.04
C LYS A 38 2.51 -15.84 9.69
N PRO A 39 3.54 -16.61 9.30
CA PRO A 39 4.89 -16.44 9.83
C PRO A 39 5.47 -15.04 9.65
N LEU A 40 5.11 -14.33 8.57
CA LEU A 40 5.55 -12.94 8.36
C LEU A 40 4.91 -11.98 9.36
N LEU A 41 3.66 -12.23 9.74
CA LEU A 41 2.97 -11.44 10.77
C LEU A 41 3.49 -11.75 12.18
N ASP A 42 3.93 -12.99 12.42
CA ASP A 42 4.57 -13.41 13.66
C ASP A 42 6.02 -12.87 13.78
N GLU A 43 6.66 -12.54 12.64
CA GLU A 43 7.96 -11.85 12.54
C GLU A 43 7.84 -10.49 11.83
N PRO A 44 7.28 -9.45 12.46
CA PRO A 44 6.91 -8.21 11.77
C PRO A 44 8.05 -7.47 11.07
N LYS A 45 9.30 -7.63 11.54
CA LYS A 45 10.49 -7.09 10.87
C LYS A 45 10.68 -7.72 9.49
N ARG A 46 10.47 -9.03 9.41
CA ARG A 46 10.58 -9.78 8.15
C ARG A 46 9.46 -9.43 7.19
N TYR A 47 8.23 -9.22 7.69
CA TYR A 47 7.15 -8.64 6.89
C TYR A 47 7.58 -7.34 6.20
N SER A 48 8.17 -6.40 6.94
CA SER A 48 8.63 -5.12 6.37
C SER A 48 9.72 -5.33 5.32
N LEU A 49 10.67 -6.24 5.57
CA LEU A 49 11.75 -6.57 4.63
C LEU A 49 11.27 -7.23 3.33
N ILE A 50 10.13 -7.92 3.36
CA ILE A 50 9.58 -8.63 2.19
C ILE A 50 8.52 -7.82 1.45
N LEU A 51 7.67 -7.07 2.16
CA LEU A 51 6.51 -6.39 1.57
C LEU A 51 6.57 -4.87 1.60
N GLY A 52 7.48 -4.28 2.37
CA GLY A 52 7.66 -2.83 2.47
C GLY A 52 7.71 -2.18 1.10
N MET A 53 6.86 -1.18 0.86
CA MET A 53 6.79 -0.40 -0.37
C MET A 53 6.63 -1.21 -1.68
N LEU A 54 6.16 -2.46 -1.63
CA LEU A 54 5.82 -3.23 -2.84
C LEU A 54 4.34 -3.14 -3.19
N CYS A 55 3.46 -3.18 -2.18
CA CYS A 55 2.02 -3.21 -2.39
C CYS A 55 1.26 -2.68 -1.18
N HIS A 56 0.00 -2.31 -1.39
CA HIS A 56 -0.96 -2.27 -0.30
C HIS A 56 -1.37 -3.69 0.07
N VAL A 57 -1.32 -4.01 1.35
CA VAL A 57 -1.88 -5.24 1.90
C VAL A 57 -3.26 -4.94 2.48
N ARG A 58 -4.28 -5.62 1.97
CA ARG A 58 -5.59 -5.73 2.61
C ARG A 58 -5.59 -6.97 3.49
N ALA A 59 -5.89 -6.79 4.77
CA ALA A 59 -5.89 -7.87 5.74
C ALA A 59 -7.12 -7.81 6.65
N PRO A 60 -7.65 -8.97 7.09
CA PRO A 60 -8.67 -9.03 8.13
C PRO A 60 -8.09 -8.54 9.46
N ILE A 61 -8.80 -7.66 10.16
CA ILE A 61 -8.38 -7.16 11.47
C ILE A 61 -9.19 -7.82 12.59
N ARG A 62 -8.59 -7.91 13.79
CA ARG A 62 -9.27 -8.50 14.94
C ARG A 62 -10.50 -7.67 15.31
N ILE A 63 -11.63 -8.32 15.55
CA ILE A 63 -12.88 -7.59 15.78
C ILE A 63 -12.85 -6.72 17.05
N ASN A 64 -12.10 -7.13 18.07
CA ASN A 64 -12.01 -6.45 19.36
C ASN A 64 -11.22 -5.13 19.32
N ILE A 65 -10.44 -4.87 18.27
CA ILE A 65 -9.67 -3.62 18.11
C ILE A 65 -10.33 -2.64 17.15
N VAL A 66 -11.40 -3.02 16.47
CA VAL A 66 -12.06 -2.20 15.44
C VAL A 66 -12.43 -0.82 15.96
N ASN A 67 -12.93 -0.74 17.21
CA ASN A 67 -13.32 0.51 17.84
C ASN A 67 -12.14 1.44 18.19
N ASN A 68 -10.91 0.95 18.12
CA ASN A 68 -9.69 1.73 18.38
C ASN A 68 -9.09 2.31 17.08
N ILE A 69 -9.54 1.84 15.92
CA ILE A 69 -9.05 2.27 14.61
C ILE A 69 -10.04 3.30 14.04
N PRO A 70 -9.58 4.38 13.38
CA PRO A 70 -10.47 5.33 12.73
C PRO A 70 -11.38 4.66 11.69
N ASP A 71 -12.70 4.88 11.80
CA ASP A 71 -13.72 4.35 10.89
C ASP A 71 -13.39 4.53 9.40
N SER A 72 -12.71 5.63 9.06
CA SER A 72 -12.32 5.93 7.68
C SER A 72 -11.26 4.99 7.10
N MET A 73 -10.63 4.14 7.91
CA MET A 73 -9.63 3.15 7.49
C MET A 73 -10.19 1.72 7.43
N ILE A 74 -11.42 1.53 7.91
CA ILE A 74 -12.02 0.22 8.07
C ILE A 74 -13.08 0.01 6.99
N SER A 75 -13.09 -1.18 6.41
CA SER A 75 -14.17 -1.66 5.55
C SER A 75 -14.69 -2.99 6.07
N PHE A 76 -15.92 -3.35 5.69
CA PHE A 76 -16.53 -4.62 6.10
C PHE A 76 -16.92 -5.44 4.88
N THR A 77 -16.75 -6.76 4.99
CA THR A 77 -17.35 -7.74 4.08
C THR A 77 -18.05 -8.79 4.93
N GLY A 78 -19.37 -8.73 4.99
CA GLY A 78 -20.14 -9.46 6.00
C GLY A 78 -19.76 -8.99 7.40
N VAL A 79 -19.34 -9.93 8.25
CA VAL A 79 -18.91 -9.66 9.64
C VAL A 79 -17.42 -9.37 9.78
N THR A 80 -16.63 -9.60 8.72
CA THR A 80 -15.18 -9.43 8.76
C THR A 80 -14.81 -7.98 8.48
N ALA A 81 -14.06 -7.39 9.41
CA ALA A 81 -13.47 -6.07 9.26
C ALA A 81 -12.11 -6.16 8.56
N TYR A 82 -11.82 -5.19 7.69
CA TYR A 82 -10.60 -5.15 6.89
C TYR A 82 -9.94 -3.79 6.97
N MET A 83 -8.60 -3.81 6.96
CA MET A 83 -7.75 -2.64 6.84
C MET A 83 -6.82 -2.78 5.64
N HIS A 84 -6.54 -1.68 4.96
CA HIS A 84 -5.51 -1.59 3.93
C HIS A 84 -4.28 -0.90 4.53
N ASN A 85 -3.08 -1.36 4.20
CA ASN A 85 -1.84 -0.76 4.68
C ASN A 85 -0.74 -0.79 3.62
N LEU A 86 0.03 0.29 3.51
CA LEU A 86 1.30 0.33 2.79
C LEU A 86 2.41 0.47 3.83
N ASP A 87 3.22 -0.57 3.98
CA ASP A 87 4.37 -0.48 4.89
C ASP A 87 5.42 0.46 4.27
N PRO A 88 5.83 1.54 4.98
CA PRO A 88 6.74 2.54 4.43
C PRO A 88 8.19 2.05 4.29
N HIS A 89 8.52 0.87 4.81
CA HIS A 89 9.89 0.38 4.88
C HIS A 89 10.61 0.44 3.55
N GLY A 90 11.86 0.89 3.55
CA GLY A 90 12.70 1.01 2.36
C GLY A 90 12.27 2.14 1.42
N HIS A 91 11.68 3.21 1.94
CA HIS A 91 11.50 4.48 1.25
C HIS A 91 11.72 5.63 2.22
N LEU A 92 12.09 6.81 1.75
CA LEU A 92 12.37 7.98 2.62
C LEU A 92 11.16 8.43 3.46
N ILE A 93 9.96 7.98 3.07
CA ILE A 93 8.72 8.25 3.80
C ILE A 93 8.67 7.53 5.16
N GLU A 94 9.46 6.46 5.34
CA GLU A 94 9.62 5.75 6.61
C GLU A 94 10.08 6.68 7.74
N ASN A 95 10.96 7.64 7.42
CA ASN A 95 11.42 8.64 8.38
C ASN A 95 10.27 9.54 8.82
N LEU A 96 9.45 10.02 7.87
CA LEU A 96 8.28 10.84 8.20
C LEU A 96 7.28 10.06 9.06
N VAL A 97 7.01 8.80 8.72
CA VAL A 97 6.09 7.96 9.50
C VAL A 97 6.62 7.76 10.93
N THR A 98 7.92 7.52 11.08
CA THR A 98 8.56 7.38 12.39
C THR A 98 8.42 8.65 13.24
N GLU A 99 8.66 9.83 12.64
CA GLU A 99 8.48 11.11 13.34
C GLU A 99 7.01 11.38 13.71
N LEU A 100 6.06 11.01 12.84
CA LEU A 100 4.63 11.11 13.14
C LEU A 100 4.24 10.21 14.33
N GLU A 101 4.76 8.97 14.38
CA GLU A 101 4.55 8.08 15.52
C GLU A 101 5.14 8.65 16.81
N ALA A 102 6.37 9.19 16.75
CA ALA A 102 7.02 9.84 17.90
C ALA A 102 6.22 11.06 18.40
N ALA A 103 5.52 11.76 17.49
CA ALA A 103 4.61 12.85 17.82
C ALA A 103 3.22 12.38 18.31
N GLY A 104 2.99 11.08 18.47
CA GLY A 104 1.73 10.52 18.95
C GLY A 104 0.66 10.29 17.89
N VAL A 105 0.99 10.39 16.60
CA VAL A 105 0.06 10.06 15.52
C VAL A 105 -0.03 8.55 15.38
N GLU A 106 -1.13 7.98 15.86
CA GLU A 106 -1.27 6.52 15.90
C GLU A 106 -1.55 5.91 14.52
N TYR A 107 -2.39 6.54 13.70
CA TYR A 107 -2.82 5.98 12.43
C TYR A 107 -2.59 6.93 11.25
N PRO A 108 -1.33 7.09 10.78
CA PRO A 108 -1.04 7.80 9.54
C PRO A 108 -1.84 7.20 8.37
N CYS A 109 -2.73 8.01 7.79
CA CYS A 109 -3.58 7.63 6.67
C CYS A 109 -3.03 8.20 5.37
N ILE A 110 -3.09 7.41 4.30
CA ILE A 110 -2.70 7.82 2.96
C ILE A 110 -3.78 7.53 1.92
N THR A 111 -3.80 8.39 0.91
CA THR A 111 -4.54 8.24 -0.33
C THR A 111 -3.71 8.83 -1.45
N THR A 112 -3.90 8.32 -2.66
CA THR A 112 -3.40 9.00 -3.86
C THR A 112 -3.98 10.40 -3.98
N ALA A 113 -3.20 11.33 -4.51
CA ALA A 113 -3.65 12.67 -4.88
C ALA A 113 -4.10 12.68 -6.35
N ASN A 114 -5.37 13.00 -6.58
CA ASN A 114 -5.94 13.27 -7.90
C ASN A 114 -7.17 14.18 -7.75
N THR A 115 -7.51 14.93 -8.80
CA THR A 115 -8.60 15.90 -8.76
C THR A 115 -9.96 15.23 -8.82
N THR A 116 -10.09 14.16 -9.61
CA THR A 116 -11.33 13.39 -9.82
C THR A 116 -11.07 11.88 -9.73
N LYS A 117 -12.14 11.07 -9.74
CA LYS A 117 -12.03 9.59 -9.67
C LYS A 117 -11.42 8.93 -10.90
N VAL A 118 -11.47 9.61 -12.05
CA VAL A 118 -11.08 9.07 -13.35
C VAL A 118 -9.72 9.58 -13.81
N GLU A 119 -9.23 10.65 -13.21
CA GLU A 119 -7.90 11.17 -13.49
C GLU A 119 -6.80 10.31 -12.87
N ARG A 120 -5.70 10.22 -13.62
CA ARG A 120 -4.43 9.65 -13.15
C ARG A 120 -3.98 10.38 -11.88
N GLU A 121 -3.29 9.65 -11.03
CA GLU A 121 -2.62 10.21 -9.86
C GLU A 121 -1.61 11.30 -10.26
N ILE A 122 -1.60 12.39 -9.49
CA ILE A 122 -0.63 13.47 -9.62
C ILE A 122 0.75 12.90 -9.27
N SER A 123 1.65 12.95 -10.23
CA SER A 123 2.97 12.32 -10.15
C SER A 123 4.14 13.26 -10.47
N ASN A 124 3.86 14.50 -10.87
CA ASN A 124 4.89 15.52 -11.09
C ASN A 124 4.68 16.72 -10.15
N ILE A 125 5.78 17.41 -9.84
CA ILE A 125 5.79 18.50 -8.87
C ILE A 125 4.97 19.72 -9.32
N LYS A 126 4.92 20.02 -10.62
CA LYS A 126 4.17 21.16 -11.16
C LYS A 126 2.67 21.01 -10.90
N ASP A 127 2.12 19.83 -11.17
CA ASP A 127 0.72 19.52 -10.91
C ASP A 127 0.43 19.40 -9.41
N ALA A 128 1.38 18.87 -8.62
CA ALA A 128 1.26 18.82 -7.17
C ALA A 128 1.17 20.22 -6.54
N ILE A 129 2.01 21.17 -7.00
CA ILE A 129 1.96 22.57 -6.57
C ILE A 129 0.60 23.18 -6.93
N LYS A 130 0.13 23.01 -8.16
CA LYS A 130 -1.17 23.54 -8.61
C LYS A 130 -2.31 22.98 -7.76
N PHE A 131 -2.33 21.67 -7.55
CA PHE A 131 -3.34 20.99 -6.73
C PHE A 131 -3.31 21.49 -5.28
N CYS A 132 -2.12 21.54 -4.65
CA CYS A 132 -1.98 21.99 -3.28
C CYS A 132 -2.40 23.45 -3.11
N SER A 133 -2.06 24.35 -4.05
CA SER A 133 -2.51 25.74 -4.02
C SER A 133 -4.05 25.85 -4.06
N LEU A 134 -4.71 25.07 -4.92
CA LEU A 134 -6.18 25.03 -5.00
C LEU A 134 -6.83 24.50 -3.71
N GLN A 135 -6.20 23.54 -3.04
CA GLN A 135 -6.71 22.97 -1.78
C GLN A 135 -6.32 23.79 -0.55
N ARG A 136 -5.19 24.49 -0.58
CA ARG A 136 -4.73 25.42 0.47
C ARG A 136 -5.68 26.61 0.58
N ASN A 137 -6.17 27.13 -0.54
CA ASN A 137 -7.21 28.16 -0.55
C ASN A 137 -8.54 27.68 0.08
N LYS A 138 -8.69 26.37 0.28
CA LYS A 138 -9.82 25.73 0.98
C LYS A 138 -9.45 25.27 2.40
N GLY A 139 -8.25 25.60 2.89
CA GLY A 139 -7.73 25.21 4.20
C GLY A 139 -7.39 23.72 4.35
N LYS A 140 -7.24 22.96 3.26
CA LYS A 140 -7.17 21.48 3.33
C LYS A 140 -5.78 20.86 3.23
N ILE A 141 -4.81 21.52 2.56
CA ILE A 141 -3.43 21.01 2.43
C ILE A 141 -2.46 22.11 2.87
N PRO A 142 -1.88 22.00 4.07
CA PRO A 142 -0.97 23.02 4.59
C PRO A 142 0.44 22.88 4.01
N ILE A 143 0.90 21.65 3.77
CA ILE A 143 2.29 21.32 3.44
C ILE A 143 2.31 20.40 2.21
N LEU A 144 3.25 20.68 1.29
CA LEU A 144 3.63 19.80 0.20
C LEU A 144 5.07 19.33 0.48
N LEU A 145 5.25 18.02 0.57
CA LEU A 145 6.57 17.39 0.66
C LEU A 145 6.94 16.84 -0.71
N GLN A 146 8.19 17.04 -1.12
CA GLN A 146 8.70 16.54 -2.39
C GLN A 146 9.73 15.46 -2.10
N ASP A 147 9.49 14.26 -2.65
CA ASP A 147 10.56 13.28 -2.79
C ASP A 147 11.45 13.65 -3.97
N ARG A 148 12.76 13.63 -3.76
CA ARG A 148 13.79 13.91 -4.78
C ARG A 148 14.44 12.64 -5.32
N THR A 149 13.98 11.46 -4.90
CA THR A 149 14.41 10.18 -5.51
C THR A 149 14.05 10.17 -7.00
N VAL A 150 14.98 9.66 -7.82
CA VAL A 150 14.76 9.52 -9.26
C VAL A 150 13.86 8.31 -9.51
N THR A 151 12.57 8.52 -9.67
CA THR A 151 11.62 7.48 -10.06
C THR A 151 11.67 7.28 -11.57
N ARG A 152 11.64 6.02 -12.02
CA ARG A 152 11.53 5.72 -13.45
C ARG A 152 10.18 6.20 -14.01
N PRO A 153 10.11 6.76 -15.24
CA PRO A 153 8.86 7.22 -15.85
C PRO A 153 7.77 6.13 -15.95
N GLU A 154 8.17 4.86 -15.97
CA GLU A 154 7.28 3.70 -16.04
C GLU A 154 6.70 3.35 -14.66
N ALA A 155 7.40 3.68 -13.57
CA ALA A 155 7.01 3.41 -12.18
C ALA A 155 5.97 4.43 -11.64
N LEU A 156 5.14 4.99 -12.53
CA LEU A 156 4.18 6.03 -12.20
C LEU A 156 2.76 5.47 -12.07
N GLY A 157 2.20 5.51 -10.87
CA GLY A 157 0.79 5.19 -10.61
C GLY A 157 0.57 4.56 -9.23
N SER A 158 -0.64 4.07 -8.96
CA SER A 158 -0.99 3.40 -7.69
C SER A 158 -0.17 2.12 -7.42
N PHE A 159 0.09 1.79 -6.16
CA PHE A 159 0.55 0.46 -5.77
C PHE A 159 -0.52 -0.61 -6.04
N PRO A 160 -0.15 -1.87 -6.31
CA PRO A 160 -1.11 -2.96 -6.34
C PRO A 160 -1.74 -3.16 -4.96
N ILE A 161 -2.94 -3.73 -4.92
CA ILE A 161 -3.63 -4.08 -3.67
C ILE A 161 -3.77 -5.59 -3.61
N LEU A 162 -3.11 -6.21 -2.63
CA LEU A 162 -3.09 -7.65 -2.39
C LEU A 162 -3.92 -7.98 -1.15
N ASP A 163 -4.91 -8.86 -1.30
CA ASP A 163 -5.66 -9.41 -0.18
C ASP A 163 -4.99 -10.70 0.31
N ILE A 164 -4.63 -10.71 1.58
CA ILE A 164 -3.92 -11.83 2.22
C ILE A 164 -4.85 -12.80 2.98
N THR A 165 -6.16 -12.65 2.86
CA THR A 165 -7.15 -13.55 3.48
C THR A 165 -6.94 -14.98 2.97
N TYR A 166 -7.10 -15.96 3.86
CA TYR A 166 -7.01 -17.36 3.49
C TYR A 166 -8.06 -17.73 2.44
N ARG A 167 -7.64 -18.47 1.41
CA ARG A 167 -8.50 -19.06 0.39
C ARG A 167 -8.22 -20.57 0.33
N SER A 168 -9.28 -21.35 0.11
CA SER A 168 -9.18 -22.82 0.03
C SER A 168 -8.29 -23.32 -1.10
N ASP A 169 -8.10 -22.52 -2.15
CA ASP A 169 -7.22 -22.81 -3.29
C ASP A 169 -5.74 -22.51 -3.01
N GLY A 170 -5.39 -22.01 -1.81
CA GLY A 170 -4.02 -21.69 -1.42
C GLY A 170 -3.42 -20.50 -2.19
N SER A 171 -4.23 -19.68 -2.86
CA SER A 171 -3.79 -18.47 -3.54
C SER A 171 -4.08 -17.21 -2.71
N LEU A 172 -3.33 -16.15 -3.00
CA LEU A 172 -3.70 -14.79 -2.58
C LEU A 172 -4.57 -14.14 -3.65
N ASN A 173 -5.33 -13.11 -3.30
CA ASN A 173 -6.21 -12.42 -4.25
C ASN A 173 -5.69 -11.02 -4.59
N LEU A 174 -5.48 -10.74 -5.87
CA LEU A 174 -5.19 -9.38 -6.34
C LEU A 174 -6.50 -8.59 -6.49
N ILE A 175 -6.64 -7.52 -5.73
CA ILE A 175 -7.81 -6.62 -5.83
C ILE A 175 -7.62 -5.62 -6.96
N ARG A 176 -6.40 -5.12 -7.14
CA ARG A 176 -6.08 -4.09 -8.13
C ARG A 176 -4.64 -4.21 -8.59
N HIS A 177 -4.43 -4.12 -9.90
CA HIS A 177 -3.11 -3.99 -10.50
C HIS A 177 -2.51 -2.61 -10.19
N GLY A 178 -1.20 -2.58 -9.99
CA GLY A 178 -0.44 -1.35 -9.79
C GLY A 178 0.87 -1.34 -10.56
N HIS A 179 1.77 -0.40 -10.25
CA HIS A 179 3.05 -0.29 -10.96
C HIS A 179 4.01 -1.44 -10.61
N VAL A 180 3.84 -2.14 -9.49
CA VAL A 180 4.51 -3.42 -9.24
C VAL A 180 3.69 -4.55 -9.90
N PRO A 181 4.25 -5.29 -10.88
CA PRO A 181 3.56 -6.39 -11.52
C PRO A 181 3.29 -7.56 -10.57
N THR A 182 2.22 -8.30 -10.83
CA THR A 182 1.86 -9.47 -10.03
C THR A 182 2.96 -10.52 -9.99
N LEU A 183 3.65 -10.73 -11.11
CA LEU A 183 4.77 -11.67 -11.21
C LEU A 183 5.87 -11.37 -10.18
N VAL A 184 6.15 -10.09 -9.92
CA VAL A 184 7.13 -9.67 -8.91
C VAL A 184 6.66 -10.10 -7.52
N LEU A 185 5.38 -9.85 -7.20
CA LEU A 185 4.79 -10.22 -5.92
C LEU A 185 4.76 -11.75 -5.72
N GLU A 186 4.37 -12.52 -6.75
CA GLU A 186 4.37 -13.99 -6.71
C GLU A 186 5.76 -14.53 -6.43
N LYS A 187 6.78 -13.94 -7.06
CA LYS A 187 8.16 -14.39 -6.92
C LYS A 187 8.76 -14.05 -5.56
N VAL A 188 8.49 -12.84 -5.05
CA VAL A 188 8.90 -12.42 -3.70
C VAL A 188 8.21 -13.28 -2.63
N LEU A 189 6.89 -13.46 -2.73
CA LEU A 189 6.11 -14.18 -1.72
C LEU A 189 6.19 -15.69 -1.85
N ARG A 190 6.53 -16.21 -3.03
CA ARG A 190 6.47 -17.63 -3.40
C ARG A 190 5.06 -18.22 -3.20
N ILE A 191 4.04 -17.41 -3.48
CA ILE A 191 2.62 -17.78 -3.40
C ILE A 191 1.96 -17.34 -4.70
N LYS A 192 1.12 -18.20 -5.27
CA LYS A 192 0.32 -17.88 -6.45
C LYS A 192 -0.68 -16.76 -6.14
N ILE A 193 -0.85 -15.82 -7.06
CA ILE A 193 -1.80 -14.72 -6.94
C ILE A 193 -2.89 -14.87 -8.01
N ASP A 194 -4.14 -15.03 -7.55
CA ASP A 194 -5.32 -14.97 -8.40
C ASP A 194 -5.59 -13.53 -8.84
N GLN A 195 -5.77 -13.34 -10.14
CA GLN A 195 -5.98 -12.04 -10.80
C GLN A 195 -7.34 -11.95 -11.49
N THR A 196 -8.18 -13.00 -11.44
CA THR A 196 -9.41 -13.10 -12.23
C THR A 196 -10.39 -11.95 -11.97
N THR A 197 -10.43 -11.43 -10.74
CA THR A 197 -11.31 -10.31 -10.35
C THR A 197 -10.57 -8.97 -10.21
N ALA A 198 -9.29 -8.92 -10.56
CA ALA A 198 -8.46 -7.74 -10.30
C ALA A 198 -8.87 -6.55 -11.18
N LYS A 199 -8.99 -5.37 -10.57
CA LYS A 199 -9.18 -4.13 -11.34
C LYS A 199 -7.89 -3.79 -12.09
N LYS A 200 -8.02 -3.61 -13.41
CA LYS A 200 -6.90 -3.21 -14.28
C LYS A 200 -6.35 -1.83 -13.90
N ALA A 201 -5.04 -1.64 -14.09
CA ALA A 201 -4.43 -0.33 -14.03
C ALA A 201 -4.90 0.53 -15.21
N VAL A 202 -5.03 1.84 -15.00
CA VAL A 202 -5.40 2.82 -16.05
C VAL A 202 -4.18 3.39 -16.77
N TYR A 203 -3.02 2.78 -16.57
CA TYR A 203 -1.72 3.21 -17.08
C TYR A 203 -0.89 1.96 -17.43
N ALA A 204 0.10 2.12 -18.30
CA ALA A 204 1.03 1.05 -18.66
C ALA A 204 1.87 0.65 -17.45
N GLN A 205 1.95 -0.65 -17.16
CA GLN A 205 2.81 -1.17 -16.10
C GLN A 205 4.26 -1.24 -16.60
N PRO A 206 5.27 -1.01 -15.75
CA PRO A 206 6.66 -1.23 -16.12
C PRO A 206 6.88 -2.68 -16.57
N GLU A 207 7.68 -2.85 -17.61
CA GLU A 207 8.18 -4.14 -18.03
C GLU A 207 9.38 -4.49 -17.13
N PHE A 208 9.13 -5.31 -16.11
CA PHE A 208 10.18 -5.90 -15.27
C PHE A 208 10.93 -6.99 -16.06
N GLU A 209 11.54 -6.58 -17.17
CA GLU A 209 12.41 -7.42 -17.99
C GLU A 209 13.49 -8.04 -17.10
N ASP A 210 13.79 -9.31 -17.33
CA ASP A 210 14.71 -10.14 -16.55
C ASP A 210 14.32 -10.46 -15.10
N PHE A 211 13.32 -9.82 -14.49
CA PHE A 211 12.92 -10.15 -13.11
C PHE A 211 12.42 -11.60 -12.99
N HIS A 212 11.85 -12.14 -14.07
CA HIS A 212 11.47 -13.55 -14.20
C HIS A 212 12.66 -14.52 -14.14
N MET A 213 13.88 -14.07 -14.48
CA MET A 213 15.13 -14.86 -14.39
C MET A 213 15.90 -14.64 -13.09
N MET A 214 15.59 -13.59 -12.31
CA MET A 214 16.32 -13.29 -11.08
C MET A 214 16.14 -14.34 -10.00
N GLU A 215 17.22 -14.81 -9.38
CA GLU A 215 17.16 -15.68 -8.20
C GLU A 215 17.52 -14.91 -6.93
N GLY A 216 17.10 -15.45 -5.78
CA GLY A 216 17.39 -14.88 -4.46
C GLY A 216 16.38 -15.26 -3.37
N SER A 217 16.70 -14.85 -2.16
CA SER A 217 15.75 -14.77 -1.05
C SER A 217 14.62 -13.76 -1.35
N PRO A 218 13.44 -13.91 -0.73
CA PRO A 218 12.37 -12.92 -0.80
C PRO A 218 12.84 -11.48 -0.55
N GLU A 219 13.70 -11.28 0.44
CA GLU A 219 14.24 -9.99 0.85
C GLU A 219 15.13 -9.38 -0.24
N GLU A 220 16.02 -10.17 -0.86
CA GLU A 220 16.85 -9.72 -1.99
C GLU A 220 16.01 -9.39 -3.22
N LEU A 221 15.01 -10.21 -3.53
CA LEU A 221 14.10 -9.97 -4.66
C LEU A 221 13.29 -8.69 -4.45
N ARG A 222 12.81 -8.44 -3.22
CA ARG A 222 12.14 -7.19 -2.86
C ARG A 222 13.06 -5.98 -3.08
N LEU A 223 14.31 -6.05 -2.62
CA LEU A 223 15.27 -4.95 -2.80
C LEU A 223 15.54 -4.66 -4.28
N LYS A 224 15.73 -5.70 -5.09
CA LYS A 224 15.90 -5.58 -6.55
C LYS A 224 14.67 -4.94 -7.20
N ALA A 225 13.46 -5.34 -6.79
CA ALA A 225 12.22 -4.78 -7.34
C ALA A 225 12.08 -3.28 -7.05
N ILE A 226 12.45 -2.85 -5.85
CA ILE A 226 12.36 -1.45 -5.45
C ILE A 226 13.44 -0.60 -6.09
N ALA A 227 14.67 -1.11 -6.17
CA ALA A 227 15.75 -0.48 -6.91
C ALA A 227 15.38 -0.30 -8.39
N TYR A 228 14.71 -1.28 -8.99
CA TYR A 228 14.19 -1.17 -10.36
C TYR A 228 13.22 0.01 -10.51
N LEU A 229 12.33 0.24 -9.54
CA LEU A 229 11.39 1.36 -9.56
C LEU A 229 12.06 2.75 -9.39
N GLY A 230 13.35 2.78 -9.06
CA GLY A 230 14.10 4.03 -8.78
C GLY A 230 13.93 4.52 -7.35
N SER A 231 13.37 3.69 -6.48
CA SER A 231 13.31 3.92 -5.04
C SER A 231 14.43 3.12 -4.38
N VAL A 232 15.17 3.73 -3.45
CA VAL A 232 16.29 3.17 -2.67
C VAL A 232 17.69 3.41 -3.24
N LYS A 233 18.52 4.04 -2.39
CA LYS A 233 19.98 4.00 -2.38
C LYS A 233 20.43 2.83 -1.52
#